data_AF-A0AAV1RKL5-F1
#
_entry.id   AF-A0AAV1RKL5-F1
#
_cell.length_a   1.000
_cell.length_b   1.000
_cell.length_c   1.000
_cell.angle_alpha   90.00
_cell.angle_beta   90.00
_cell.angle_gamma   90.00
#
_symmetry.space_group_name_H-M   'P 1'
#
loop_
_entity.id
_entity.type
_entity.pdbx_description
1 polymer ?
#
loop_
_entity_poly.entity_id
_entity_poly.type
_entity_poly.pdbx_seq_one_letter_code
_entity_poly.pdbx_strand_id
1 'polypeptide(L)' 'MPVARPESSDSRTRVIAHVDMDCFYVQVEQRKQPELRGLPTAVVQYNEWKGGALIAVSYEARKLGVSR' A
#
# COMPACT_ATOMS: atom_id res chain seq x y z
N MET A 1 22.29 13.74 -31.12
CA MET A 1 23.09 13.09 -30.07
C MET A 1 22.49 11.72 -29.78
N PRO A 2 23.12 10.60 -30.14
CA PRO A 2 22.62 9.30 -29.73
C PRO A 2 22.85 9.14 -28.23
N VAL A 3 21.78 9.02 -27.46
CA VAL A 3 21.86 8.68 -26.04
C VAL A 3 22.35 7.24 -25.97
N ALA A 4 23.54 7.02 -25.43
CA ALA A 4 24.07 5.68 -25.22
C ALA A 4 23.06 4.90 -24.34
N ARG A 5 22.43 3.87 -24.91
CA ARG A 5 21.76 2.86 -24.10
C ARG A 5 22.85 2.20 -23.25
N PRO A 6 22.67 2.03 -21.93
CA PRO A 6 23.62 1.25 -21.15
C PRO A 6 23.69 -0.14 -21.78
N GLU A 7 24.91 -0.57 -22.11
CA GLU A 7 25.14 -1.92 -22.60
C GLU A 7 24.48 -2.90 -21.63
N SER A 8 23.79 -3.91 -22.17
CA SER A 8 23.18 -4.96 -21.38
C SER A 8 24.28 -5.78 -20.70
N SER A 9 24.75 -5.30 -19.55
CA SER A 9 25.52 -6.10 -18.60
C SER A 9 24.76 -7.40 -18.40
N ASP A 10 25.45 -8.52 -18.62
CA ASP A 10 24.90 -9.87 -18.61
C ASP A 10 23.77 -10.02 -17.56
N SER A 11 22.53 -9.98 -18.03
CA SER A 11 21.34 -9.89 -17.16
C SER A 11 21.09 -11.18 -16.38
N ARG A 12 21.94 -12.21 -16.57
CA ARG A 12 21.81 -13.53 -15.96
C ARG A 12 22.36 -13.63 -14.54
N THR A 13 22.99 -12.58 -14.00
CA THR A 13 23.62 -12.61 -12.66
C THR A 13 22.87 -11.85 -11.56
N ARG A 14 21.74 -11.19 -11.85
CA ARG A 14 20.99 -10.40 -10.85
C ARG A 14 19.64 -11.04 -10.54
N VAL A 15 19.39 -11.29 -9.27
CA VAL A 15 18.06 -11.59 -8.74
C VAL A 15 17.52 -10.33 -8.09
N ILE A 16 16.41 -9.78 -8.61
CA ILE A 16 15.78 -8.56 -8.09
C ILE A 16 14.45 -8.95 -7.44
N ALA A 17 14.25 -8.49 -6.21
CA ALA A 17 12.99 -8.64 -5.49
C ALA A 17 12.42 -7.25 -5.13
N HIS A 18 11.09 -7.13 -5.17
CA HIS A 18 10.35 -5.98 -4.68
C HIS A 18 9.49 -6.46 -3.51
N VAL A 19 9.50 -5.72 -2.41
CA VAL A 19 8.68 -6.00 -1.23
C VAL A 19 7.77 -4.81 -1.01
N ASP A 20 6.46 -5.05 -1.10
CA ASP A 20 5.42 -4.08 -0.77
C ASP A 20 4.60 -4.62 0.38
N MET A 21 4.20 -3.73 1.29
CA MET A 21 3.43 -4.11 2.47
C MET A 21 1.94 -4.03 2.18
N ASP A 22 1.25 -5.13 2.41
CA ASP A 22 -0.21 -5.22 2.32
C ASP A 22 -0.88 -4.12 3.15
N CYS A 23 -1.68 -3.26 2.51
CA CYS A 23 -2.43 -2.16 3.13
C CYS A 23 -1.69 -1.44 4.29
N PHE A 24 -0.41 -1.10 4.09
CA PHE A 24 0.57 -0.75 5.14
C PHE A 24 0.05 0.03 6.36
N TYR A 25 -0.57 1.20 6.17
CA TYR A 25 -1.04 2.00 7.30
C TYR A 25 -2.16 1.34 8.10
N VAL A 26 -3.01 0.53 7.46
CA VAL A 26 -4.01 -0.28 8.17
C VAL A 26 -3.32 -1.32 9.04
N GLN A 27 -2.31 -2.04 8.53
CA GLN A 27 -1.57 -3.03 9.34
C GLN A 27 -0.84 -2.39 10.52
N VAL A 28 -0.34 -1.16 10.36
CA VAL A 28 0.24 -0.39 11.48
C VAL A 28 -0.80 -0.14 12.57
N GLU A 29 -2.00 0.30 12.22
CA GLU A 29 -3.07 0.54 13.20
C GLU A 29 -3.64 -0.75 13.78
N GLN A 30 -3.81 -1.81 12.99
CA GLN A 30 -4.20 -3.15 13.48
C GLN A 30 -3.15 -3.79 14.41
N ARG A 31 -1.89 -3.38 14.31
CA ARG A 31 -0.86 -3.78 15.28
C ARG A 31 -1.04 -3.05 16.60
N LYS A 32 -1.36 -1.75 16.56
CA LYS A 32 -1.60 -0.91 17.75
C LYS A 32 -2.93 -1.21 18.44
N GLN A 33 -3.97 -1.50 17.66
CA GLN A 33 -5.34 -1.80 18.06
C GLN A 33 -5.72 -3.18 17.50
N PRO A 34 -5.34 -4.27 18.19
CA PRO A 34 -5.55 -5.65 17.70
C PRO A 34 -7.00 -5.99 17.36
N GLU A 35 -7.97 -5.31 17.98
CA GLU A 35 -9.40 -5.44 17.73
C GLU A 35 -9.82 -5.07 16.29
N LEU A 36 -9.00 -4.30 15.56
CA LEU A 36 -9.26 -3.93 14.16
C LEU A 36 -8.91 -5.05 13.17
N ARG A 37 -8.29 -6.15 13.63
CA ARG A 37 -7.87 -7.26 12.76
C ARG A 37 -9.08 -8.04 12.26
N GLY A 38 -9.10 -8.33 10.96
CA GLY A 38 -10.20 -9.03 10.31
C GLY A 38 -11.49 -8.20 10.15
N LEU A 39 -11.46 -6.92 10.55
CA LEU A 39 -12.58 -6.00 10.37
C LEU A 39 -12.35 -5.08 9.15
N PRO A 40 -13.43 -4.71 8.42
CA PRO A 40 -13.38 -3.65 7.42
C PRO A 40 -12.83 -2.33 8.02
N THR A 41 -11.56 -2.04 7.74
CA THR A 41 -10.82 -0.91 8.32
C THR A 41 -10.21 -0.04 7.21
N ALA A 42 -10.16 1.27 7.44
CA ALA A 42 -9.41 2.21 6.62
C ALA A 42 -8.75 3.29 7.48
N VAL A 43 -7.65 3.86 6.99
CA VAL A 43 -6.99 5.02 7.60
C VAL A 43 -7.39 6.27 6.84
N VAL A 44 -7.80 7.31 7.56
CA VAL A 44 -8.19 8.61 7.02
C VAL A 44 -7.23 9.72 7.45
N GLN A 45 -7.06 10.75 6.62
CA GLN A 45 -6.41 12.01 7.00
C GLN A 45 -7.40 13.15 7.04
N TYR A 46 -7.31 13.95 8.10
CA TYR A 46 -8.25 15.03 8.42
C TYR A 46 -9.69 14.51 8.59
N ASN A 47 -10.60 15.36 9.06
CA ASN A 47 -12.01 14.97 9.24
C ASN A 47 -13.01 16.11 9.01
N GLU A 48 -12.55 17.34 8.81
CA GLU A 48 -13.41 18.52 8.64
C GLU A 48 -14.28 18.45 7.38
N TRP A 49 -13.75 17.90 6.29
CA TRP A 49 -14.48 17.75 5.03
C TRP A 49 -14.86 16.30 4.77
N LYS A 50 -16.17 16.01 4.81
CA LYS A 50 -16.76 14.71 4.46
C LYS A 50 -16.14 13.50 5.20
N GLY A 51 -15.64 13.70 6.42
CA GLY A 51 -15.03 12.63 7.22
C GLY A 51 -13.57 12.30 6.87
N GLY A 52 -12.94 13.09 6.00
CA GLY A 52 -11.52 12.94 5.65
C GLY A 52 -11.26 12.17 4.36
N ALA A 53 -10.01 12.18 3.92
CA ALA A 53 -9.57 11.42 2.75
C ALA A 53 -9.02 10.06 3.19
N LEU A 54 -9.48 8.98 2.54
CA LEU A 54 -8.93 7.64 2.75
C LEU A 54 -7.48 7.61 2.20
N ILE A 55 -6.57 7.02 2.97
CA ILE A 55 -5.15 6.89 2.57
C ILE A 55 -4.66 5.45 2.54
N ALA A 56 -5.35 4.54 3.23
CA ALA A 56 -5.12 3.11 3.16
C ALA A 56 -6.42 2.37 3.50
N VAL A 57 -6.66 1.24 2.83
CA VAL A 57 -7.91 0.47 2.95
C VAL A 57 -7.57 -1.01 3.06
N SER A 58 -8.13 -1.67 4.08
CA SER A 58 -8.02 -3.12 4.32
C SER A 58 -8.65 -3.95 3.19
N TYR A 59 -8.26 -5.21 3.07
CA TYR A 59 -8.88 -6.10 2.10
C TYR A 59 -10.36 -6.35 2.41
N GLU A 60 -10.71 -6.43 3.69
CA GLU A 60 -12.07 -6.59 4.19
C GLU A 60 -12.95 -5.41 3.75
N ALA A 61 -12.44 -4.17 3.83
CA ALA A 61 -13.16 -2.99 3.34
C ALA A 61 -13.21 -2.93 1.80
N ARG A 62 -12.16 -3.35 1.09
CA ARG A 62 -12.16 -3.42 -0.38
C ARG A 62 -13.22 -4.39 -0.91
N LYS A 63 -13.47 -5.51 -0.23
CA LYS A 63 -14.56 -6.45 -0.56
C LYS A 63 -15.94 -5.79 -0.51
N LEU A 64 -16.08 -4.69 0.23
CA LEU A 64 -17.31 -3.90 0.32
C LEU A 64 -17.35 -2.73 -0.68
N GLY A 65 -16.38 -2.64 -1.59
CA GLY A 65 -16.31 -1.58 -2.62
C GLY A 65 -15.61 -0.29 -2.17
N VAL A 66 -14.96 -0.29 -0.99
CA VAL A 66 -14.21 0.89 -0.52
C VAL A 66 -12.86 0.97 -1.23
N SER A 67 -12.54 2.14 -1.80
CA SER A 67 -11.24 2.44 -2.41
C SER A 67 -10.61 3.68 -1.78
N ARG A 68 -9.29 3.83 -1.97
CA ARG A 68 -8.56 5.05 -1.63
C ARG A 68 -8.96 6.19 -2.56
#